data_AF-A0A2M7FN51-F1
#
_entry.id   AF-A0A2M7FN51-F1
#
_cell.length_a   1.000
_cell.length_b   1.000
_cell.length_c   1.000
_cell.angle_alpha   90.00
_cell.angle_beta   90.00
_cell.angle_gamma   90.00
#
_symmetry.space_group_name_H-M   'P 1'
#
loop_
_entity.id
_entity.type
_entity.pdbx_description
1 polymer ?
#
loop_
_entity_poly.entity_id
_entity_poly.type
_entity_poly.pdbx_seq_one_letter_code
_entity_poly.pdbx_strand_id
1 'polypeptide(L)'
;MTFTLRLALPAAALSLLAACATQAPPAASPAPTATKATVAPTTAAAGAGEFFVVMPESGRIYVFGDTKNYKDFLAHGEVTLTRTQIGAGPGGRTLVYGITKPDVKANVPSIGEQIMTGNLAPSANFYGEVMKNGRFYLFGDLKEMKDFVAHGEVAYGYTDIGVGPKGESLVYVMNKA
;
A
#
# COMPACT_ATOMS: atom_id res chain seq x y z
N MET A 1 -48.51 -71.43 13.96
CA MET A 1 -49.57 -70.45 13.59
C MET A 1 -49.08 -69.72 12.35
N THR A 2 -49.39 -70.16 11.12
CA THR A 2 -50.66 -70.08 10.35
C THR A 2 -50.74 -68.79 9.50
N PHE A 3 -50.56 -68.93 8.17
CA PHE A 3 -51.30 -68.27 7.04
C PHE A 3 -51.24 -66.72 6.92
N THR A 4 -51.30 -65.98 5.79
CA THR A 4 -51.39 -66.12 4.31
C THR A 4 -51.31 -64.66 3.77
N LEU A 5 -50.66 -64.36 2.63
CA LEU A 5 -51.26 -64.11 1.30
C LEU A 5 -52.15 -62.85 1.10
N ARG A 6 -51.61 -61.93 0.29
CA ARG A 6 -52.18 -61.00 -0.73
C ARG A 6 -53.58 -60.38 -0.55
N LEU A 7 -53.65 -59.05 -0.73
CA LEU A 7 -54.71 -58.31 -1.45
C LEU A 7 -54.17 -56.89 -1.76
N ALA A 8 -53.81 -56.55 -3.01
CA ALA A 8 -54.63 -55.97 -4.09
C ALA A 8 -55.05 -54.48 -3.89
N LEU A 9 -54.66 -53.67 -4.88
CA LEU A 9 -54.89 -52.24 -5.14
C LEU A 9 -56.40 -51.87 -5.26
N PRO A 10 -56.85 -50.60 -5.09
CA PRO A 10 -56.72 -49.61 -6.18
C PRO A 10 -56.56 -48.11 -5.80
N ALA A 11 -56.08 -47.38 -6.81
CA ALA A 11 -56.16 -45.95 -7.13
C ALA A 11 -56.91 -44.96 -6.21
N ALA A 12 -56.21 -43.89 -5.83
CA ALA A 12 -56.78 -42.55 -5.76
C ALA A 12 -55.80 -41.57 -6.40
N ALA A 13 -56.18 -41.05 -7.57
CA ALA A 13 -55.49 -39.95 -8.23
C ALA A 13 -55.91 -38.64 -7.54
N LEU A 14 -54.95 -37.91 -6.98
CA LEU A 14 -55.09 -36.47 -6.73
C LEU A 14 -53.91 -35.75 -7.38
N SER A 15 -54.20 -35.15 -8.52
CA SER A 15 -53.39 -34.17 -9.21
C SER A 15 -53.35 -32.85 -8.41
N LEU A 16 -52.19 -32.47 -7.88
CA LEU A 16 -51.93 -31.11 -7.42
C LEU A 16 -50.51 -30.67 -7.82
N LEU A 17 -50.51 -29.73 -8.78
CA LEU A 17 -49.61 -28.62 -9.02
C LEU A 17 -48.09 -28.87 -9.05
N ALA A 18 -47.55 -28.66 -10.26
CA ALA A 18 -46.18 -28.24 -10.49
C ALA A 18 -45.82 -26.99 -9.67
N ALA A 19 -44.74 -27.08 -8.90
CA ALA A 19 -43.92 -25.94 -8.52
C ALA A 19 -42.48 -26.43 -8.32
N CYS A 20 -41.65 -26.23 -9.35
CA CYS A 20 -40.19 -26.27 -9.21
C CYS A 20 -39.77 -25.18 -8.22
N ALA A 21 -39.51 -25.55 -6.97
CA ALA A 21 -38.75 -24.71 -6.05
C ALA A 21 -37.26 -24.92 -6.33
N THR A 22 -36.78 -24.33 -7.44
CA THR A 22 -35.36 -23.99 -7.57
C THR A 22 -35.09 -22.91 -6.54
N GLN A 23 -34.44 -23.29 -5.43
CA GLN A 23 -33.86 -22.32 -4.51
C GLN A 23 -32.80 -21.52 -5.27
N ALA A 24 -33.14 -20.29 -5.62
CA ALA A 24 -32.18 -19.28 -6.00
C ALA A 24 -31.23 -19.03 -4.81
N PRO A 25 -29.91 -18.87 -5.05
CA PRO A 25 -28.99 -18.46 -4.01
C PRO A 25 -29.42 -17.08 -3.45
N PRO A 26 -29.27 -16.85 -2.14
CA PRO A 26 -29.62 -15.58 -1.53
C PRO A 26 -28.84 -14.44 -2.20
N ALA A 27 -29.57 -13.37 -2.50
CA ALA A 27 -29.05 -12.14 -3.08
C ALA A 27 -27.82 -11.66 -2.30
N ALA A 28 -26.76 -11.33 -3.05
CA ALA A 28 -25.56 -10.73 -2.53
C ALA A 28 -25.90 -9.52 -1.65
N SER A 29 -25.43 -9.55 -0.40
CA SER A 29 -25.39 -8.36 0.44
C SER A 29 -24.63 -7.26 -0.31
N PRO A 30 -25.13 -6.01 -0.34
CA PRO A 30 -24.37 -4.93 -0.95
C PRO A 30 -23.04 -4.80 -0.21
N ALA A 31 -21.95 -4.97 -0.96
CA ALA A 31 -20.60 -4.74 -0.47
C ALA A 31 -20.53 -3.32 0.11
N PRO A 32 -19.84 -3.11 1.24
CA PRO A 32 -19.60 -1.76 1.73
C PRO A 32 -18.84 -1.01 0.63
N THR A 33 -19.49 0.01 0.07
CA THR A 33 -18.90 0.96 -0.85
C THR A 33 -17.68 1.53 -0.17
N ALA A 34 -16.50 1.15 -0.67
CA ALA A 34 -15.24 1.77 -0.30
C ALA A 34 -15.39 3.27 -0.53
N THR A 35 -15.57 4.00 0.57
CA THR A 35 -15.58 5.45 0.56
C THR A 35 -14.17 5.85 0.17
N LYS A 36 -14.01 6.23 -1.10
CA LYS A 36 -12.79 6.84 -1.60
C LYS A 36 -12.54 8.06 -0.72
N ALA A 37 -11.54 7.98 0.16
CA ALA A 37 -11.13 9.12 0.97
C ALA A 37 -10.70 10.23 0.00
N THR A 38 -11.60 11.18 -0.21
CA THR A 38 -11.29 12.41 -0.93
C THR A 38 -10.36 13.20 -0.03
N VAL A 39 -9.06 13.11 -0.31
CA VAL A 39 -8.08 14.01 0.30
C VAL A 39 -8.38 15.39 -0.26
N ALA A 40 -9.08 16.21 0.53
CA ALA A 40 -9.29 17.61 0.20
C ALA A 40 -7.91 18.28 0.04
N PRO A 41 -7.74 19.23 -0.89
CA PRO A 41 -6.48 19.94 -1.05
C PRO A 41 -6.25 20.74 0.23
N THR A 42 -5.40 20.21 1.11
CA THR A 42 -4.95 20.94 2.29
C THR A 42 -4.06 22.06 1.78
N THR A 43 -4.43 23.28 2.15
CA THR A 43 -3.62 24.49 2.04
C THR A 43 -2.13 24.17 2.21
N ALA A 44 -1.32 24.60 1.26
CA ALA A 44 0.11 24.31 1.16
C ALA A 44 0.78 24.32 2.55
N ALA A 45 1.12 23.14 3.04
CA ALA A 45 1.85 23.03 4.27
C ALA A 45 3.28 23.53 4.05
N ALA A 46 3.75 24.40 4.94
CA ALA A 46 5.15 24.79 4.97
C ALA A 46 5.98 23.58 5.41
N GLY A 47 6.42 22.75 4.46
CA GLY A 47 7.20 21.54 4.72
C GLY A 47 6.92 20.41 3.73
N ALA A 48 7.66 19.32 3.85
CA ALA A 48 7.45 18.12 3.04
C ALA A 48 6.09 17.48 3.36
N GLY A 49 5.20 17.44 2.36
CA GLY A 49 3.91 16.74 2.45
C GLY A 49 4.08 15.22 2.40
N GLU A 50 4.71 14.75 1.33
CA GLU A 50 4.90 13.33 1.04
C GLU A 50 6.39 13.02 0.85
N PHE A 51 6.82 11.82 1.25
CA PHE A 51 8.19 11.35 1.06
C PHE A 51 8.24 9.84 0.87
N PHE A 52 8.97 9.38 -0.15
CA PHE A 52 9.00 7.97 -0.54
C PHE A 52 10.42 7.45 -0.65
N VAL A 53 10.63 6.23 -0.17
CA VAL A 53 11.92 5.54 -0.25
C VAL A 53 11.73 4.09 -0.70
N VAL A 54 12.60 3.60 -1.58
CA VAL A 54 12.66 2.17 -1.94
C VAL A 54 14.02 1.62 -1.57
N MET A 55 14.02 0.54 -0.79
CA MET A 55 15.21 -0.17 -0.32
C MET A 55 15.21 -1.60 -0.89
N PRO A 56 15.62 -1.78 -2.16
CA PRO A 56 15.82 -3.09 -2.74
C PRO A 56 16.99 -3.83 -2.09
N GLU A 57 17.05 -5.15 -2.29
CA GLU A 57 18.13 -6.01 -1.80
C GLU A 57 19.50 -5.66 -2.41
N SER A 58 19.55 -4.92 -3.52
CA SER A 58 20.79 -4.42 -4.12
C SER A 58 21.56 -3.41 -3.26
N GLY A 59 20.94 -2.91 -2.17
CA GLY A 59 21.58 -2.05 -1.18
C GLY A 59 21.66 -0.56 -1.53
N ARG A 60 21.19 -0.16 -2.72
CA ARG A 60 21.00 1.26 -3.08
C ARG A 60 19.68 1.76 -2.50
N ILE A 61 19.66 2.99 -1.98
CA ILE A 61 18.45 3.59 -1.44
C ILE A 61 17.92 4.59 -2.47
N TYR A 62 16.73 4.31 -3.01
CA TYR A 62 16.07 5.20 -3.96
C TYR A 62 15.15 6.14 -3.19
N VAL A 63 15.24 7.43 -3.46
CA VAL A 63 14.58 8.48 -2.68
C VAL A 63 13.78 9.40 -3.60
N PHE A 64 12.53 9.67 -3.23
CA PHE A 64 11.62 10.48 -4.03
C PHE A 64 10.88 11.49 -3.14
N GLY A 65 10.93 12.76 -3.54
CA GLY A 65 10.06 13.82 -3.02
C GLY A 65 8.96 14.23 -4.01
N ASP A 66 8.82 13.49 -5.11
CA ASP A 66 7.80 13.70 -6.14
C ASP A 66 7.05 12.39 -6.39
N THR A 67 5.74 12.44 -6.25
CA THR A 67 4.85 11.28 -6.30
C THR A 67 4.82 10.65 -7.68
N LYS A 68 4.96 11.46 -8.75
CA LYS A 68 5.01 10.94 -10.11
C LYS A 68 6.25 10.07 -10.33
N ASN A 69 7.43 10.58 -9.98
CA ASN A 69 8.68 9.82 -10.06
C ASN A 69 8.61 8.52 -9.23
N TYR A 70 8.01 8.57 -8.03
CA TYR A 70 7.85 7.38 -7.21
C TYR A 70 6.98 6.31 -7.92
N LYS A 71 5.83 6.70 -8.47
CA LYS A 71 4.94 5.76 -9.17
C LYS A 71 5.57 5.23 -10.46
N ASP A 72 6.29 6.07 -11.20
CA ASP A 72 7.06 5.65 -12.38
C ASP A 72 8.10 4.59 -11.98
N PHE A 73 8.82 4.80 -10.87
CA PHE A 73 9.78 3.84 -10.34
C PHE A 73 9.12 2.51 -9.94
N LEU A 74 7.96 2.52 -9.26
CA LEU A 74 7.25 1.29 -8.90
C LEU A 74 6.74 0.50 -10.12
N ALA A 75 6.46 1.20 -11.22
CA ALA A 75 5.99 0.59 -12.46
C ALA A 75 7.15 0.01 -13.30
N HIS A 76 8.29 0.69 -13.33
CA HIS A 76 9.36 0.43 -14.31
C HIS A 76 10.70 0.03 -13.70
N GLY A 77 10.90 0.23 -12.39
CA GLY A 77 12.18 0.00 -11.69
C GLY A 77 13.21 1.11 -11.90
N GLU A 78 12.86 2.16 -12.63
CA GLU A 78 13.72 3.31 -12.93
C GLU A 78 12.90 4.58 -13.18
N VAL A 79 13.59 5.72 -13.17
CA VAL A 79 13.03 7.03 -13.54
C VAL A 79 13.97 7.74 -14.50
N THR A 80 13.42 8.65 -15.31
CA THR A 80 14.16 9.31 -16.40
C THR A 80 15.35 10.12 -15.91
N LEU A 81 15.22 10.79 -14.76
CA LEU A 81 16.24 11.69 -14.23
C LEU A 81 16.57 11.29 -12.81
N THR A 82 17.85 11.06 -12.56
CA THR A 82 18.35 10.75 -11.22
C THR A 82 19.58 11.57 -10.87
N ARG A 83 19.78 11.78 -9.57
CA ARG A 83 21.06 12.23 -9.02
C ARG A 83 21.54 11.17 -8.04
N THR A 84 22.77 10.71 -8.23
CA THR A 84 23.36 9.66 -7.37
C THR A 84 24.40 10.27 -6.45
N GLN A 85 24.33 9.92 -5.16
CA GLN A 85 25.35 10.26 -4.16
C GLN A 85 25.89 8.96 -3.56
N ILE A 86 27.16 8.67 -3.86
CA ILE A 86 27.85 7.45 -3.39
C ILE A 86 28.30 7.69 -1.95
N GLY A 87 28.02 6.75 -1.05
CA GLY A 87 28.47 6.83 0.35
C GLY A 87 27.70 7.79 1.24
N ALA A 88 26.73 8.54 0.70
CA ALA A 88 26.00 9.58 1.45
C ALA A 88 24.83 9.02 2.30
N GLY A 89 24.42 7.78 2.05
CA GLY A 89 23.32 7.14 2.75
C GLY A 89 23.73 6.51 4.08
N PRO A 90 22.77 6.16 4.94
CA PRO A 90 23.07 5.50 6.22
C PRO A 90 23.88 4.22 6.03
N GLY A 91 24.93 4.06 6.84
CA GLY A 91 25.87 2.94 6.71
C GLY A 91 26.75 3.00 5.46
N GLY A 92 26.94 4.18 4.86
CA GLY A 92 27.74 4.36 3.64
C GLY A 92 27.05 3.87 2.36
N ARG A 93 25.73 3.66 2.39
CA ARG A 93 24.96 3.22 1.23
C ARG A 93 24.86 4.33 0.17
N THR A 94 24.65 3.93 -1.08
CA THR A 94 24.42 4.89 -2.17
C THR A 94 22.99 5.40 -2.13
N LEU A 95 22.81 6.72 -2.22
CA LEU A 95 21.51 7.35 -2.40
C LEU A 95 21.29 7.65 -3.89
N VAL A 96 20.10 7.33 -4.39
CA VAL A 96 19.67 7.61 -5.76
C VAL A 96 18.38 8.42 -5.68
N TYR A 97 18.46 9.71 -5.98
CA TYR A 97 17.31 10.60 -5.94
C TYR A 97 16.62 10.63 -7.28
N GLY A 98 15.31 10.38 -7.32
CA GLY A 98 14.49 10.69 -8.48
C GLY A 98 14.21 12.18 -8.53
N ILE A 99 14.77 12.87 -9.52
CA ILE A 99 14.71 14.34 -9.63
C ILE A 99 13.79 14.76 -10.78
N THR A 100 13.37 16.01 -10.77
CA THR A 100 12.49 16.57 -11.79
C THR A 100 13.27 17.41 -12.81
N LYS A 101 12.68 17.66 -13.98
CA LYS A 101 13.27 18.58 -14.98
C LYS A 101 13.51 19.99 -14.41
N PRO A 102 12.60 20.59 -13.61
CA PRO A 102 12.88 21.83 -12.88
C PRO A 102 14.13 21.79 -12.01
N ASP A 103 14.33 20.72 -11.22
CA ASP A 103 15.52 20.59 -10.35
C ASP A 103 16.82 20.63 -11.16
N VAL A 104 16.83 19.95 -12.31
CA VAL A 104 17.97 19.96 -13.24
C VAL A 104 18.19 21.34 -13.84
N LYS A 105 17.12 21.98 -14.34
CA LYS A 105 17.22 23.30 -14.98
C LYS A 105 17.68 24.40 -14.02
N ALA A 106 17.21 24.36 -12.78
CA ALA A 106 17.60 25.31 -11.73
C ALA A 106 18.90 24.92 -11.03
N ASN A 107 19.42 23.71 -11.29
CA ASN A 107 20.59 23.14 -10.62
C ASN A 107 20.48 23.19 -9.08
N VAL A 108 19.33 22.78 -8.55
CA VAL A 108 19.05 22.74 -7.10
C VAL A 108 18.88 21.30 -6.61
N PRO A 109 18.99 21.05 -5.29
CA PRO A 109 18.58 19.79 -4.69
C PRO A 109 17.08 19.56 -4.86
N SER A 110 16.70 18.34 -5.26
CA SER A 110 15.30 17.92 -5.26
C SER A 110 14.71 17.90 -3.85
N ILE A 111 13.38 17.89 -3.75
CA ILE A 111 12.68 17.77 -2.45
C ILE A 111 13.17 16.56 -1.66
N GLY A 112 13.37 15.41 -2.31
CA GLY A 112 13.89 14.21 -1.65
C GLY A 112 15.30 14.39 -1.08
N GLU A 113 16.18 15.13 -1.79
CA GLU A 113 17.51 15.49 -1.28
C GLU A 113 17.42 16.42 -0.08
N GLN A 114 16.55 17.44 -0.15
CA GLN A 114 16.37 18.41 0.93
C GLN A 114 15.84 17.73 2.20
N ILE A 115 14.90 16.79 2.05
CA ILE A 115 14.38 16.00 3.17
C ILE A 115 15.50 15.14 3.76
N MET A 116 16.24 14.37 2.94
CA MET A 116 17.31 13.50 3.44
C MET A 116 18.41 14.28 4.17
N THR A 117 18.81 15.42 3.64
CA THR A 117 19.85 16.29 4.21
C THR A 117 19.36 17.13 5.41
N GLY A 118 18.06 17.13 5.69
CA GLY A 118 17.47 17.89 6.80
C GLY A 118 17.22 19.37 6.49
N ASN A 119 17.39 19.78 5.24
CA ASN A 119 17.12 21.14 4.77
C ASN A 119 15.62 21.43 4.59
N LEU A 120 14.77 20.39 4.56
CA LEU A 120 13.32 20.52 4.52
C LEU A 120 12.68 19.73 5.66
N ALA A 121 11.96 20.44 6.52
CA ALA A 121 11.20 19.88 7.63
C ALA A 121 9.89 19.22 7.13
N PRO A 122 9.32 18.24 7.86
CA PRO A 122 8.04 17.66 7.51
C PRO A 122 6.90 18.65 7.70
N SER A 123 5.85 18.51 6.91
CA SER A 123 4.59 19.19 7.15
C SER A 123 3.84 18.60 8.36
N ALA A 124 2.81 19.31 8.84
CA ALA A 124 1.93 18.81 9.91
C ALA A 124 1.18 17.52 9.53
N ASN A 125 0.91 17.31 8.24
CA ASN A 125 0.20 16.15 7.71
C ASN A 125 1.15 15.24 6.92
N PHE A 126 2.36 15.05 7.43
CA PHE A 126 3.39 14.28 6.75
C PHE A 126 2.93 12.84 6.45
N TYR A 127 3.20 12.40 5.23
CA TYR A 127 3.03 11.02 4.80
C TYR A 127 4.36 10.48 4.28
N GLY A 128 4.86 9.42 4.93
CA GLY A 128 6.07 8.71 4.56
C GLY A 128 5.77 7.28 4.12
N GLU A 129 6.43 6.81 3.06
CA GLU A 129 6.32 5.42 2.62
C GLU A 129 7.70 4.84 2.31
N VAL A 130 8.00 3.67 2.87
CA VAL A 130 9.22 2.93 2.56
C VAL A 130 8.87 1.56 2.01
N MET A 131 9.30 1.24 0.80
CA MET A 131 9.18 -0.10 0.24
C MET A 131 10.46 -0.90 0.51
N LYS A 132 10.33 -2.00 1.24
CA LYS A 132 11.43 -2.90 1.60
C LYS A 132 10.92 -4.34 1.65
N ASN A 133 11.62 -5.27 0.98
CA ASN A 133 11.33 -6.71 1.01
C ASN A 133 9.86 -7.06 0.68
N GLY A 134 9.28 -6.41 -0.34
CA GLY A 134 7.89 -6.64 -0.75
C GLY A 134 6.84 -6.16 0.25
N ARG A 135 7.19 -5.20 1.11
CA ARG A 135 6.29 -4.58 2.08
C ARG A 135 6.37 -3.07 1.99
N PHE A 136 5.23 -2.42 2.18
CA PHE A 136 5.13 -0.98 2.32
C PHE A 136 5.05 -0.61 3.79
N TYR A 137 5.99 0.16 4.29
CA TYR A 137 5.99 0.70 5.65
C TYR A 137 5.50 2.14 5.58
N LEU A 138 4.41 2.44 6.30
CA LEU A 138 3.75 3.74 6.28
C LEU A 138 4.07 4.50 7.56
N PHE A 139 4.51 5.75 7.42
CA PHE A 139 4.98 6.60 8.50
C PHE A 139 4.20 7.91 8.55
N GLY A 140 3.76 8.29 9.75
CA GLY A 140 3.24 9.64 10.04
C GLY A 140 4.32 10.61 10.54
N ASP A 141 5.51 10.11 10.87
CA ASP A 141 6.63 10.90 11.38
C ASP A 141 7.91 10.70 10.55
N LEU A 142 8.52 11.81 10.12
CA LEU A 142 9.71 11.78 9.29
C LEU A 142 10.94 11.25 10.04
N LYS A 143 11.04 11.49 11.35
CA LYS A 143 12.18 11.03 12.14
C LYS A 143 12.15 9.50 12.24
N GLU A 144 11.01 8.92 12.59
CA GLU A 144 10.85 7.46 12.61
C GLU A 144 11.09 6.83 11.25
N MET A 145 10.63 7.47 10.16
CA MET A 145 10.94 7.01 8.81
C MET A 145 12.44 7.01 8.53
N LYS A 146 13.17 8.07 8.91
CA LYS A 146 14.63 8.15 8.74
C LYS A 146 15.36 7.11 9.59
N ASP A 147 14.90 6.89 10.82
CA ASP A 147 15.44 5.83 11.69
C ASP A 147 15.23 4.45 11.05
N PHE A 148 14.05 4.20 10.46
CA PHE A 148 13.79 2.99 9.70
C PHE A 148 14.67 2.87 8.45
N VAL A 149 14.88 3.96 7.71
CA VAL A 149 15.79 3.93 6.54
C VAL A 149 17.22 3.62 6.99
N ALA A 150 17.64 4.10 8.16
CA ALA A 150 18.97 3.86 8.71
C ALA A 150 19.18 2.42 9.20
N HIS A 151 18.20 1.87 9.93
CA HIS A 151 18.34 0.61 10.66
C HIS A 151 17.57 -0.55 10.03
N GLY A 152 16.51 -0.26 9.28
CA GLY A 152 15.70 -1.23 8.57
C GLY A 152 14.65 -1.94 9.44
N GLU A 153 14.42 -1.48 10.66
CA GLU A 153 13.53 -2.10 11.64
C GLU A 153 12.57 -1.08 12.24
N VAL A 154 11.33 -1.50 12.50
CA VAL A 154 10.31 -0.70 13.20
C VAL A 154 10.08 -1.28 14.58
N ALA A 155 9.96 -0.43 15.60
CA ALA A 155 9.73 -0.87 16.97
C ALA A 155 8.28 -1.33 17.20
N TYR A 156 7.33 -0.59 16.63
CA TYR A 156 5.89 -0.87 16.75
C TYR A 156 5.22 -0.69 15.39
N GLY A 157 4.40 -1.66 15.01
CA GLY A 157 3.60 -1.54 13.80
C GLY A 157 2.53 -2.60 13.71
N TYR A 158 1.46 -2.25 13.01
CA TYR A 158 0.39 -3.17 12.64
C TYR A 158 0.60 -3.63 11.19
N THR A 159 0.57 -4.93 10.94
CA THR A 159 0.75 -5.49 9.60
C THR A 159 -0.57 -5.98 9.05
N ASP A 160 -0.92 -5.51 7.86
CA ASP A 160 -2.02 -6.01 7.05
C ASP A 160 -1.45 -6.73 5.82
N ILE A 161 -1.81 -8.00 5.64
CA ILE A 161 -1.14 -8.91 4.70
C ILE A 161 -1.97 -9.00 3.41
N GLY A 162 -1.32 -8.78 2.27
CA GLY A 162 -1.93 -8.99 0.96
C GLY A 162 -2.84 -7.87 0.47
N VAL A 163 -2.88 -6.73 1.18
CA VAL A 163 -3.73 -5.58 0.83
C VAL A 163 -3.05 -4.59 -0.14
N GLY A 164 -1.78 -4.80 -0.46
CA GLY A 164 -1.04 -4.00 -1.44
C GLY A 164 -1.51 -4.24 -2.88
N PRO A 165 -1.19 -3.33 -3.82
CA PRO A 165 -1.68 -3.40 -5.20
C PRO A 165 -1.33 -4.69 -5.96
N LYS A 166 -0.24 -5.36 -5.59
CA LYS A 166 0.22 -6.64 -6.14
C LYS A 166 0.21 -7.75 -5.08
N GLY A 167 -0.56 -7.59 -4.01
CA GLY A 167 -0.59 -8.50 -2.87
C GLY A 167 0.55 -8.28 -1.85
N GLU A 168 1.20 -7.11 -1.87
CA GLU A 168 2.19 -6.75 -0.86
C GLU A 168 1.55 -6.60 0.53
N SER A 169 2.37 -6.72 1.58
CA SER A 169 1.91 -6.38 2.94
C SER A 169 2.11 -4.90 3.23
N LEU A 170 1.17 -4.30 3.95
CA LEU A 170 1.28 -2.95 4.49
C LEU A 170 1.62 -3.04 5.97
N VAL A 171 2.58 -2.25 6.41
CA VAL A 171 3.00 -2.11 7.80
C VAL A 171 2.74 -0.67 8.21
N TYR A 172 1.72 -0.46 9.03
CA TYR A 172 1.41 0.83 9.62
C TYR A 172 2.33 1.03 10.82
N VAL A 173 3.30 1.94 10.70
CA VAL A 173 4.24 2.24 11.78
C VAL A 173 3.55 3.11 12.81
N MET A 174 3.68 2.73 14.07
CA MET A 174 2.97 3.35 15.17
C MET A 174 3.95 3.98 16.15
N ASN A 175 3.60 5.17 16.60
CA ASN A 175 4.33 5.86 17.65
C ASN A 175 3.75 5.42 18.99
N LYS A 176 4.61 5.28 20.00
CA LYS A 176 4.14 5.02 21.36
C LYS A 176 3.39 6.26 21.88
N ALA A 177 2.17 6.06 22.37
CA ALA A 177 1.39 7.09 23.05
C ALA A 177 2.00 7.44 24.42
#